data_AF-A0A9P4HPP7-F1
#
_entry.id   AF-A0A9P4HPP7-F1
#
_cell.length_a   1.000
_cell.length_b   1.000
_cell.length_c   1.000
_cell.angle_alpha   90.00
_cell.angle_beta   90.00
_cell.angle_gamma   90.00
#
_symmetry.space_group_name_H-M   'P 1'
#
loop_
_entity.id
_entity.type
_entity.pdbx_description
1 polymer ?
#
loop_
_entity_poly.entity_id
_entity_poly.type
_entity_poly.pdbx_seq_one_letter_code
_entity_poly.pdbx_strand_id
1 'polypeptide(L)'
;MKRSETPSSPPPRSSASKSHEGLRAPREELDPDTRKRLTQRRHVARELLDTEAAYYQDIKVVEDIYKGTSHSVADVTDDDRKVLFGNCEDIVSFSMKFTDSLKPAMASIYKLPKSQRWDSKRGSFSTPAGTPVDQPNGGMGPVSDLNDRRTFIGSVFLEHMADMERVYSYYAQNHGAANTRLIELQQRPHVRQWLTECNNYAGDITSAWSLDALIVKPTQRLLKYSMLIEGLIKTTPEDHPDRETLVAANAEMLALCARVNESKGQQELVEKVAGRGRKASDSKSLAAPFSKAFGRKLKQQIGLSETSVEDPDYDAISQKFGGHFFQLQIVMRDVEKYVDDVQAWMDQNILLATELDGWLDISQGSAPELESKWRKYAVTIRQVMQVCLTEHKAEVRQNVVQPIMTLWKYHERPQKLMNKRKKRLPEYSKYRNAKDCGAKPDKKTEEVALEFEAINASLKEDLPKLYAKTKTLIDACHKNLVWSQFTWYSSCYQKLQTVIDDVQSERTLKGGLDDVVSTFESDYRSVEAELERIETVMRNLKEMATFSPAATYSTDDFSMKRPSTFGSSKRTQSINSDQSVVIINTPDPSQRTSASFPALP
;
A
#
# COMPACT_ATOMS: atom_id res chain seq x y z
N MET A 1 -14.28 19.51 78.90
CA MET A 1 -13.38 18.95 79.94
C MET A 1 -12.25 18.23 79.21
N LYS A 2 -10.93 18.40 79.41
CA LYS A 2 -9.98 19.31 80.10
C LYS A 2 -8.62 18.87 79.45
N ARG A 3 -7.85 19.69 78.70
CA ARG A 3 -6.65 20.50 79.12
C ARG A 3 -5.88 19.91 80.33
N SER A 4 -4.55 19.96 80.48
CA SER A 4 -3.45 20.64 79.79
C SER A 4 -2.14 20.37 80.58
N GLU A 5 -1.00 20.45 79.86
CA GLU A 5 0.31 21.01 80.26
C GLU A 5 1.09 20.60 81.53
N THR A 6 2.29 20.07 81.24
CA THR A 6 3.63 20.31 81.86
C THR A 6 3.94 19.81 83.28
N PRO A 7 5.22 19.47 83.57
CA PRO A 7 6.18 20.47 84.08
C PRO A 7 7.63 20.36 83.53
N SER A 8 8.44 21.35 83.91
CA SER A 8 9.76 21.79 83.44
C SER A 8 10.99 21.33 84.28
N SER A 9 12.12 21.04 83.59
CA SER A 9 13.59 21.31 83.81
C SER A 9 14.24 21.24 85.22
N PRO A 10 15.59 21.03 85.43
CA PRO A 10 16.83 21.39 84.65
C PRO A 10 17.99 20.31 84.73
N PRO A 11 19.35 20.50 84.54
CA PRO A 11 20.22 21.70 84.35
C PRO A 11 21.38 21.55 83.26
N PRO A 12 22.57 22.23 83.25
CA PRO A 12 23.11 22.93 82.05
C PRO A 12 24.50 22.46 81.49
N ARG A 13 24.97 23.14 80.42
CA ARG A 13 26.10 22.89 79.49
C ARG A 13 27.54 23.08 80.04
N SER A 14 28.53 22.30 79.53
CA SER A 14 29.85 22.81 79.05
C SER A 14 30.70 21.80 78.22
N SER A 15 31.14 22.25 77.03
CA SER A 15 32.43 22.03 76.29
C SER A 15 33.06 20.64 75.99
N ALA A 16 33.51 20.54 74.72
CA ALA A 16 34.72 19.87 74.19
C ALA A 16 34.59 18.51 73.42
N SER A 17 34.63 18.65 72.09
CA SER A 17 35.34 17.83 71.07
C SER A 17 35.66 16.35 71.33
N LYS A 18 35.04 15.45 70.54
CA LYS A 18 35.72 14.29 69.94
C LYS A 18 35.25 14.09 68.49
N SER A 19 36.19 14.27 67.57
CA SER A 19 36.11 13.92 66.16
C SER A 19 36.06 12.40 65.98
N HIS A 20 35.04 11.91 65.30
CA HIS A 20 34.97 10.54 64.80
C HIS A 20 35.68 10.49 63.45
N GLU A 21 36.88 9.92 63.43
CA GLU A 21 37.65 9.65 62.22
C GLU A 21 37.05 8.44 61.49
N GLY A 22 36.87 8.59 60.16
CA GLY A 22 36.10 7.68 59.33
C GLY A 22 36.80 6.37 59.01
N LEU A 23 36.04 5.27 59.09
CA LEU A 23 36.36 4.00 58.43
C LEU A 23 36.32 4.20 56.91
N ARG A 24 37.49 4.41 56.30
CA ARG A 24 37.66 4.44 54.84
C ARG A 24 37.68 3.01 54.32
N ALA A 25 36.87 2.70 53.31
CA ALA A 25 36.83 1.39 52.65
C ALA A 25 38.23 0.93 52.20
N PRO A 26 38.54 -0.38 52.19
CA PRO A 26 39.83 -0.89 51.72
C PRO A 26 40.07 -0.43 50.28
N ARG A 27 41.16 0.30 50.04
CA ARG A 27 41.57 0.64 48.67
C ARG A 27 42.25 -0.59 48.08
N GLU A 28 41.70 -1.10 46.99
CA GLU A 28 42.31 -2.15 46.17
C GLU A 28 43.69 -1.65 45.68
N GLU A 29 44.79 -2.24 46.17
CA GLU A 29 46.15 -1.95 45.70
C GLU A 29 46.35 -2.58 44.31
N LEU A 30 45.90 -1.87 43.28
CA LEU A 30 46.07 -2.26 41.88
C LEU A 30 47.46 -1.83 41.37
N ASP A 31 48.12 -2.75 40.66
CA ASP A 31 49.33 -2.49 39.89
C ASP A 31 49.11 -1.35 38.86
N PRO A 32 50.12 -0.48 38.59
CA PRO A 32 49.98 0.67 37.70
C PRO A 32 49.47 0.33 36.29
N ASP A 33 49.90 -0.80 35.72
CA ASP A 33 49.49 -1.22 34.37
C ASP A 33 48.04 -1.68 34.37
N THR A 34 47.63 -2.41 35.42
CA THR A 34 46.23 -2.83 35.60
C THR A 34 45.31 -1.62 35.77
N ARG A 35 45.72 -0.63 36.57
CA ARG A 35 44.95 0.62 36.75
C ARG A 35 44.82 1.42 35.44
N LYS A 36 45.89 1.48 34.65
CA LYS A 36 45.89 2.14 33.32
C LYS A 36 44.94 1.44 32.35
N ARG A 37 45.02 0.10 32.24
CA ARG A 37 44.11 -0.70 31.40
C ARG A 37 42.64 -0.48 31.77
N LEU A 38 42.29 -0.61 33.05
CA LEU A 38 40.93 -0.44 33.53
C LEU A 38 40.40 0.98 33.26
N THR A 39 41.26 1.99 33.40
CA THR A 39 40.92 3.38 33.07
C THR A 39 40.62 3.51 31.57
N GLN A 40 41.47 2.95 30.71
CA GLN A 40 41.26 2.97 29.26
C GLN A 40 39.98 2.27 28.85
N ARG A 41 39.72 1.06 29.36
CA ARG A 41 38.48 0.32 29.07
C ARG A 41 37.26 1.12 29.47
N ARG A 42 37.30 1.75 30.65
CA ARG A 42 36.22 2.58 31.17
C ARG A 42 35.98 3.83 30.31
N HIS A 43 37.02 4.42 29.72
CA HIS A 43 36.87 5.52 28.78
C HIS A 43 36.17 5.08 27.49
N VAL A 44 36.56 3.94 26.91
CA VAL A 44 35.91 3.40 25.70
C VAL A 44 34.45 3.03 26.00
N ALA A 45 34.20 2.40 27.13
CA ALA A 45 32.86 2.09 27.62
C ALA A 45 32.01 3.36 27.77
N ARG A 46 32.56 4.40 28.40
CA ARG A 46 31.87 5.69 28.53
C ARG A 46 31.57 6.30 27.16
N GLU A 47 32.55 6.31 26.26
CA GLU A 47 32.36 6.83 24.91
C GLU A 47 31.23 6.10 24.19
N LEU A 48 31.17 4.77 24.28
CA LEU A 48 30.08 3.98 23.71
C LEU A 48 28.70 4.45 24.20
N LEU A 49 28.51 4.55 25.51
CA LEU A 49 27.20 4.89 26.10
C LEU A 49 26.83 6.37 25.92
N ASP A 50 27.78 7.30 26.10
CA ASP A 50 27.54 8.73 25.92
C ASP A 50 27.22 9.06 24.46
N THR A 51 27.98 8.49 23.52
CA THR A 51 27.73 8.70 22.09
C THR A 51 26.49 7.98 21.58
N GLU A 52 26.07 6.86 22.21
CA GLU A 52 24.80 6.20 21.90
C GLU A 52 23.61 7.05 22.36
N ALA A 53 23.68 7.59 23.58
CA ALA A 53 22.63 8.47 24.08
C ALA A 53 22.49 9.75 23.23
N ALA A 54 23.60 10.33 22.80
CA ALA A 54 23.59 11.48 21.88
C ALA A 54 23.04 11.08 20.50
N TYR A 55 23.42 9.93 19.97
CA TYR A 55 22.90 9.42 18.69
C TYR A 55 21.39 9.18 18.75
N TYR A 56 20.89 8.57 19.82
CA TYR A 56 19.44 8.42 20.05
C TYR A 56 18.72 9.77 20.00
N GLN A 57 19.25 10.78 20.70
CA GLN A 57 18.69 12.13 20.70
C GLN A 57 18.66 12.74 19.30
N ASP A 58 19.75 12.59 18.53
CA ASP A 58 19.84 13.09 17.16
C ASP A 58 18.76 12.50 16.24
N ILE A 59 18.55 11.18 16.28
CA ILE A 59 17.54 10.55 15.43
C ILE A 59 16.13 10.84 15.94
N LYS A 60 15.96 10.99 17.26
CA LYS A 60 14.68 11.43 17.83
C LYS A 60 14.29 12.83 17.38
N VAL A 61 15.24 13.75 17.20
CA VAL A 61 14.99 15.06 16.57
C VAL A 61 14.46 14.88 15.14
N VAL A 62 15.01 13.94 14.36
CA VAL A 62 14.51 13.64 13.00
C VAL A 62 13.05 13.16 13.04
N GLU A 63 12.68 12.35 14.03
CA GLU A 63 11.32 11.84 14.20
C GLU A 63 10.35 12.91 14.74
N ASP A 64 10.62 13.47 15.91
CA ASP A 64 9.68 14.33 16.63
C ASP A 64 9.56 15.73 16.00
N ILE A 65 10.66 16.28 15.49
CA ILE A 65 10.70 17.64 14.96
C ILE A 65 10.52 17.62 13.45
N TYR A 66 11.44 17.01 12.70
CA TYR A 66 11.39 17.07 11.24
C TYR A 66 10.20 16.26 10.71
N LYS A 67 10.07 14.98 11.02
CA LYS A 67 8.94 14.18 10.54
C LYS A 67 7.61 14.68 11.13
N GLY A 68 7.58 15.00 12.43
CA GLY A 68 6.40 15.54 13.10
C GLY A 68 5.83 16.81 12.44
N THR A 69 6.67 17.78 12.12
CA THR A 69 6.24 19.06 11.52
C THR A 69 6.09 19.03 10.00
N SER A 70 6.61 18.01 9.31
CA SER A 70 6.56 17.90 7.85
C SER A 70 5.15 17.88 7.26
N HIS A 71 4.13 17.49 8.04
CA HIS A 71 2.72 17.52 7.63
C HIS A 71 2.17 18.94 7.48
N SER A 72 2.79 19.93 8.12
CA SER A 72 2.40 21.33 8.06
C SER A 72 2.92 22.04 6.79
N VAL A 73 3.71 21.34 5.96
CA VAL A 73 4.31 21.89 4.75
C VAL A 73 3.67 21.23 3.52
N ALA A 74 2.78 21.96 2.84
CA ALA A 74 2.07 21.46 1.66
C ALA A 74 3.00 21.03 0.51
N ASP A 75 4.20 21.63 0.43
CA ASP A 75 5.22 21.30 -0.56
C ASP A 75 5.91 19.95 -0.31
N VAL A 76 5.69 19.30 0.84
CA VAL A 76 6.19 17.96 1.14
C VAL A 76 5.00 17.00 1.02
N THR A 77 5.04 16.11 0.02
CA THR A 77 3.99 15.11 -0.19
C THR A 77 4.15 13.90 0.74
N ASP A 78 3.13 13.03 0.82
CA ASP A 78 3.22 11.79 1.60
C ASP A 78 4.31 10.84 1.07
N ASP A 79 4.51 10.83 -0.25
CA ASP A 79 5.58 10.04 -0.86
C ASP A 79 6.96 10.63 -0.53
N ASP A 80 7.08 11.96 -0.45
CA ASP A 80 8.29 12.62 0.02
C ASP A 80 8.62 12.26 1.45
N ARG A 81 7.62 12.28 2.34
CA ARG A 81 7.79 11.88 3.75
C ARG A 81 8.28 10.43 3.86
N LYS A 82 7.67 9.51 3.10
CA LYS A 82 8.07 8.09 3.09
C LYS A 82 9.50 7.91 2.61
N VAL A 83 9.92 8.62 1.57
CA VAL A 83 11.27 8.53 1.02
C VAL A 83 12.31 9.19 1.94
N LEU A 84 12.02 10.38 2.48
CA LEU A 84 12.95 11.13 3.33
C LEU A 84 13.21 10.44 4.67
N PHE A 85 12.15 9.98 5.33
CA PHE A 85 12.24 9.48 6.71
C PHE A 85 12.35 7.96 6.79
N GLY A 86 11.93 7.22 5.74
CA GLY A 86 12.09 5.77 5.67
C GLY A 86 11.62 5.06 6.94
N ASN A 87 12.49 4.24 7.53
CA ASN A 87 12.27 3.56 8.81
C ASN A 87 12.96 4.27 10.00
N CYS A 88 13.02 5.61 10.02
CA CYS A 88 13.65 6.34 11.12
C CYS A 88 13.04 5.99 12.50
N GLU A 89 11.74 5.74 12.57
CA GLU A 89 11.04 5.34 13.82
C GLU A 89 11.58 4.00 14.35
N ASP A 90 11.85 3.05 13.45
CA ASP A 90 12.45 1.77 13.83
C ASP A 90 13.86 1.96 14.38
N ILE A 91 14.64 2.90 13.83
CA ILE A 91 15.99 3.25 14.35
C ILE A 91 15.89 3.89 15.73
N VAL A 92 14.96 4.82 15.95
CA VAL A 92 14.77 5.44 17.27
C VAL A 92 14.36 4.39 18.29
N SER A 93 13.40 3.53 17.94
CA SER A 93 12.95 2.43 18.79
C SER A 93 14.08 1.45 19.12
N PHE A 94 14.88 1.09 18.12
CA PHE A 94 16.06 0.25 18.31
C PHE A 94 17.10 0.91 19.22
N SER A 95 17.54 2.12 18.91
CA SER A 95 18.58 2.82 19.67
C SER A 95 18.14 3.09 21.12
N MET A 96 16.84 3.34 21.36
CA MET A 96 16.28 3.41 22.71
C MET A 96 16.46 2.09 23.47
N LYS A 97 15.99 0.98 22.89
CA LYS A 97 16.10 -0.36 23.50
C LYS A 97 17.55 -0.79 23.72
N PHE A 98 18.41 -0.49 22.75
CA PHE A 98 19.83 -0.78 22.80
C PHE A 98 20.51 0.01 23.93
N THR A 99 20.24 1.32 24.01
CA THR A 99 20.73 2.19 25.10
C THR A 99 20.23 1.72 26.47
N ASP A 100 18.96 1.31 26.57
CA ASP A 100 18.37 0.80 27.81
C ASP A 100 18.96 -0.54 28.24
N SER A 101 19.44 -1.36 27.29
CA SER A 101 20.15 -2.62 27.56
C SER A 101 21.64 -2.38 27.91
N LEU A 102 22.28 -1.37 27.34
CA LEU A 102 23.67 -1.00 27.66
C LEU A 102 23.81 -0.39 29.06
N LYS A 103 22.84 0.40 29.53
CA LYS A 103 22.85 1.02 30.87
C LYS A 103 23.11 0.02 32.00
N PRO A 104 22.34 -1.08 32.17
CA PRO A 104 22.58 -2.06 33.21
C PRO A 104 23.89 -2.84 32.99
N ALA A 105 24.26 -3.15 31.75
CA ALA A 105 25.49 -3.87 31.41
C ALA A 105 26.77 -3.14 31.82
N MET A 106 26.68 -1.83 32.03
CA MET A 106 27.83 -0.96 32.32
C MET A 106 27.71 -0.27 33.69
N ALA A 107 26.61 -0.51 34.43
CA ALA A 107 26.24 0.23 35.63
C ALA A 107 27.26 0.13 36.78
N SER A 108 28.09 -0.93 36.78
CA SER A 108 29.17 -1.13 37.75
C SER A 108 30.37 -0.19 37.52
N ILE A 109 30.59 0.26 36.28
CA ILE A 109 31.72 1.10 35.89
C ILE A 109 31.30 2.54 35.54
N TYR A 110 30.10 2.76 34.99
CA TYR A 110 29.64 4.07 34.56
C TYR A 110 28.10 4.16 34.61
N LYS A 111 27.59 5.34 34.99
CA LYS A 111 26.16 5.64 34.98
C LYS A 111 25.93 6.94 34.23
N LEU A 112 25.07 6.89 33.22
CA LEU A 112 24.71 8.05 32.42
C LEU A 112 24.07 9.14 33.31
N PRO A 113 24.48 10.43 33.22
CA PRO A 113 23.87 11.53 33.96
C PRO A 113 22.37 11.69 33.66
N LYS A 114 21.58 12.06 34.67
CA LYS A 114 20.11 12.24 34.54
C LYS A 114 19.69 13.42 33.64
N SER A 115 20.60 14.33 33.31
CA SER A 115 20.33 15.63 32.64
C SER A 115 20.02 15.55 31.14
N GLN A 116 20.03 14.36 30.53
CA GLN A 116 19.81 14.16 29.08
C GLN A 116 18.47 13.47 28.76
N ARG A 117 17.49 13.50 29.68
CA ARG A 117 16.14 13.03 29.41
C ARG A 117 15.30 14.12 28.75
N TRP A 118 14.88 13.83 27.52
CA TRP A 118 13.74 14.46 26.85
C TRP A 118 12.48 14.30 27.71
N ASP A 119 11.99 15.40 28.28
CA ASP A 119 10.69 15.46 28.97
C ASP A 119 9.73 16.25 28.07
N SER A 120 8.74 15.56 27.47
CA SER A 120 7.79 16.15 26.51
C SER A 120 6.70 17.01 27.15
N LYS A 121 6.86 17.47 28.40
CA LYS A 121 5.87 18.30 29.10
C LYS A 121 6.32 19.75 29.16
N ARG A 122 6.06 20.49 28.07
CA ARG A 122 6.00 21.96 28.14
C ARG A 122 4.67 22.35 28.78
N GLY A 123 4.68 22.50 30.10
CA GLY A 123 3.51 22.88 30.89
C GLY A 123 3.88 23.86 32.00
N SER A 124 3.51 25.12 31.77
CA SER A 124 3.25 26.18 32.74
C SER A 124 4.42 26.86 33.49
N PHE A 125 4.44 28.17 33.30
CA PHE A 125 5.15 29.21 34.05
C PHE A 125 4.96 29.03 35.57
N SER A 126 6.06 28.99 36.36
CA SER A 126 6.07 29.26 37.81
C SER A 126 7.51 29.53 38.32
N THR A 127 7.75 30.77 38.75
CA THR A 127 8.76 31.36 39.67
C THR A 127 10.04 30.58 40.08
N PRO A 128 11.24 31.22 40.04
CA PRO A 128 12.46 30.68 40.63
C PRO A 128 12.62 31.13 42.09
N ALA A 129 12.55 30.20 43.03
CA ALA A 129 13.07 30.37 44.38
C ALA A 129 13.48 29.00 44.95
N GLY A 130 14.77 28.69 44.86
CA GLY A 130 15.35 27.47 45.41
C GLY A 130 16.87 27.48 45.20
N THR A 131 17.59 27.62 46.30
CA THR A 131 19.06 27.61 46.42
C THR A 131 19.70 26.44 45.67
N PRO A 132 20.85 26.65 44.98
CA PRO A 132 21.53 25.58 44.27
C PRO A 132 22.17 24.64 45.30
N VAL A 133 21.62 23.44 45.45
CA VAL A 133 22.34 22.33 46.07
C VAL A 133 23.34 21.84 45.03
N ASP A 134 24.61 22.05 45.36
CA ASP A 134 25.79 21.62 44.65
C ASP A 134 25.78 20.07 44.51
N GLN A 135 25.35 19.56 43.35
CA GLN A 135 25.74 18.23 42.87
C GLN A 135 26.21 18.32 41.42
N PRO A 136 27.49 18.63 41.18
CA PRO A 136 28.11 18.40 39.89
C PRO A 136 28.94 17.12 39.96
N ASN A 137 28.43 16.03 39.36
CA ASN A 137 29.17 15.09 38.49
C ASN A 137 28.52 13.71 38.48
N GLY A 138 28.27 13.18 37.28
CA GLY A 138 28.18 11.74 37.05
C GLY A 138 29.49 11.10 37.47
N GLY A 139 29.54 10.63 38.73
CA GLY A 139 30.76 10.20 39.38
C GLY A 139 31.28 8.90 38.78
N MET A 140 32.38 8.99 38.04
CA MET A 140 33.35 7.91 37.88
C MET A 140 33.74 7.45 39.30
N GLY A 141 33.08 6.42 39.87
CA GLY A 141 33.49 5.79 41.14
C GLY A 141 34.95 5.27 41.08
N PRO A 142 35.58 4.86 42.19
CA PRO A 142 36.97 4.37 42.17
C PRO A 142 37.14 3.21 41.17
N VAL A 143 38.26 3.22 40.43
CA VAL A 143 38.63 2.14 39.49
C VAL A 143 38.82 0.85 40.29
N SER A 144 38.07 -0.20 39.95
CA SER A 144 38.11 -1.50 40.62
C SER A 144 37.93 -2.62 39.58
N ASP A 145 38.78 -3.64 39.65
CA ASP A 145 38.76 -4.78 38.72
C ASP A 145 37.50 -5.63 38.92
N LEU A 146 37.06 -5.80 40.17
CA LEU A 146 35.82 -6.50 40.52
C LEU A 146 34.58 -5.88 39.87
N ASN A 147 34.53 -4.54 39.78
CA ASN A 147 33.42 -3.85 39.13
C ASN A 147 33.50 -3.95 37.59
N ASP A 148 34.70 -3.96 37.02
CA ASP A 148 34.92 -4.17 35.58
C ASP A 148 34.45 -5.56 35.14
N ARG A 149 34.81 -6.59 35.91
CA ARG A 149 34.41 -8.00 35.67
C ARG A 149 32.92 -8.27 35.75
N ARG A 150 32.12 -7.32 36.26
CA ARG A 150 30.65 -7.40 36.28
C ARG A 150 30.00 -6.85 35.00
N THR A 151 30.79 -6.32 34.06
CA THR A 151 30.27 -5.82 32.79
C THR A 151 30.04 -6.95 31.79
N PHE A 152 29.04 -6.79 30.93
CA PHE A 152 28.62 -7.77 29.93
C PHE A 152 28.19 -7.07 28.63
N ILE A 153 29.05 -6.20 28.10
CA ILE A 153 28.74 -5.35 26.94
C ILE A 153 28.64 -6.22 25.67
N GLY A 154 29.51 -7.21 25.52
CA GLY A 154 29.53 -8.08 24.35
C GLY A 154 28.23 -8.87 24.18
N SER A 155 27.63 -9.36 25.27
CA SER A 155 26.37 -10.10 25.20
C SER A 155 25.20 -9.20 24.76
N VAL A 156 25.19 -7.93 25.16
CA VAL A 156 24.16 -6.97 24.71
C VAL A 156 24.24 -6.75 23.19
N PHE A 157 25.43 -6.64 22.61
CA PHE A 157 25.56 -6.55 21.15
C PHE A 157 25.03 -7.80 20.44
N LEU A 158 25.35 -8.99 20.95
CA LEU A 158 24.89 -10.25 20.36
C LEU A 158 23.36 -10.40 20.45
N GLU A 159 22.75 -10.03 21.57
CA GLU A 159 21.30 -10.05 21.77
C GLU A 159 20.57 -9.15 20.76
N HIS A 160 21.12 -7.98 20.47
CA HIS A 160 20.51 -6.97 19.59
C HIS A 160 20.95 -7.06 18.12
N MET A 161 21.82 -8.01 17.76
CA MET A 161 22.45 -8.10 16.43
C MET A 161 21.43 -8.28 15.29
N ALA A 162 20.46 -9.18 15.47
CA ALA A 162 19.44 -9.47 14.45
C ALA A 162 18.53 -8.27 14.18
N ASP A 163 18.12 -7.56 15.24
CA ASP A 163 17.33 -6.34 15.12
C ASP A 163 18.15 -5.20 14.49
N MET A 164 19.43 -5.07 14.88
CA MET A 164 20.36 -4.11 14.28
C MET A 164 20.49 -4.35 12.76
N GLU A 165 20.71 -5.61 12.35
CA GLU A 165 20.81 -5.97 10.93
C GLU A 165 19.54 -5.60 10.16
N ARG A 166 18.37 -5.97 10.67
CA ARG A 166 17.09 -5.69 10.03
C ARG A 166 16.86 -4.18 9.85
N VAL A 167 17.10 -3.39 10.90
CA VAL A 167 16.78 -1.96 10.91
C VAL A 167 17.78 -1.15 10.07
N TYR A 168 19.08 -1.39 10.24
CA TYR A 168 20.10 -0.64 9.53
C TYR A 168 20.24 -1.04 8.06
N SER A 169 19.99 -2.31 7.70
CA SER A 169 20.01 -2.73 6.28
C SER A 169 18.94 -2.01 5.48
N TYR A 170 17.70 -1.95 5.99
CA TYR A 170 16.61 -1.23 5.33
C TYR A 170 16.91 0.28 5.22
N TYR A 171 17.44 0.88 6.29
CA TYR A 171 17.79 2.30 6.25
C TYR A 171 18.87 2.59 5.20
N ALA A 172 19.94 1.79 5.19
CA ALA A 172 21.08 1.99 4.28
C ALA A 172 20.70 1.84 2.81
N GLN A 173 19.79 0.91 2.48
CA GLN A 173 19.26 0.70 1.12
C GLN A 173 18.46 1.91 0.60
N ASN A 174 17.77 2.62 1.50
CA ASN A 174 16.85 3.70 1.12
C ASN A 174 17.46 5.10 1.30
N HIS A 175 18.52 5.22 2.10
CA HIS A 175 19.14 6.49 2.46
C HIS A 175 19.69 7.28 1.26
N GLY A 176 20.17 6.60 0.20
CA GLY A 176 20.60 7.26 -1.03
C GLY A 176 19.48 8.06 -1.70
N ALA A 177 18.29 7.45 -1.81
CA ALA A 177 17.11 8.11 -2.37
C ALA A 177 16.62 9.27 -1.48
N ALA A 178 16.69 9.12 -0.15
CA ALA A 178 16.38 10.17 0.81
C ALA A 178 17.26 11.41 0.61
N ASN A 179 18.58 11.24 0.46
CA ASN A 179 19.52 12.34 0.22
C ASN A 179 19.21 13.07 -1.10
N THR A 180 19.03 12.32 -2.20
CA THR A 180 18.68 12.93 -3.49
C THR A 180 17.38 13.72 -3.40
N ARG A 181 16.36 13.14 -2.74
CA ARG A 181 15.06 13.81 -2.61
C ARG A 181 15.14 15.06 -1.73
N LEU A 182 15.93 15.03 -0.66
CA LEU A 182 16.16 16.20 0.20
C LEU A 182 16.78 17.36 -0.60
N ILE A 183 17.78 17.08 -1.44
CA ILE A 183 18.42 18.10 -2.29
C ILE A 183 17.41 18.74 -3.24
N GLU A 184 16.52 17.94 -3.85
CA GLU A 184 15.45 18.45 -4.72
C GLU A 184 14.45 19.32 -3.96
N LEU A 185 14.04 18.90 -2.76
CA LEU A 185 13.06 19.63 -1.96
C LEU A 185 13.63 20.93 -1.37
N GLN A 186 14.92 20.96 -1.03
CA GLN A 186 15.62 22.17 -0.54
C GLN A 186 15.63 23.32 -1.55
N GLN A 187 15.43 23.04 -2.85
CA GLN A 187 15.27 24.08 -3.86
C GLN A 187 13.98 24.88 -3.66
N ARG A 188 12.96 24.31 -3.01
CA ARG A 188 11.68 24.97 -2.76
C ARG A 188 11.82 25.95 -1.58
N PRO A 189 11.39 27.22 -1.74
CA PRO A 189 11.58 28.25 -0.71
C PRO A 189 10.84 27.93 0.60
N HIS A 190 9.61 27.39 0.54
CA HIS A 190 8.85 27.03 1.74
C HIS A 190 9.51 25.88 2.52
N VAL A 191 10.02 24.87 1.83
CA VAL A 191 10.76 23.76 2.45
C VAL A 191 12.04 24.27 3.12
N ARG A 192 12.76 25.20 2.48
CA ARG A 192 13.98 25.78 3.07
C ARG A 192 13.71 26.56 4.34
N GLN A 193 12.62 27.33 4.35
CA GLN A 193 12.18 28.05 5.55
C GLN A 193 11.83 27.07 6.68
N TRP A 194 11.03 26.05 6.38
CA TRP A 194 10.69 24.99 7.33
C TRP A 194 11.92 24.28 7.89
N LEU A 195 12.90 23.92 7.05
CA LEU A 195 14.15 23.30 7.50
C LEU A 195 14.95 24.23 8.43
N THR A 196 14.94 25.54 8.16
CA THR A 196 15.59 26.55 9.01
C THR A 196 14.88 26.68 10.37
N GLU A 197 13.56 26.69 10.37
CA GLU A 197 12.76 26.74 11.60
C GLU A 197 12.96 25.48 12.45
N CYS A 198 12.97 24.29 11.82
CA CYS A 198 13.30 23.03 12.50
C CYS A 198 14.71 23.07 13.10
N ASN A 199 15.69 23.58 12.35
CA ASN A 199 17.07 23.68 12.84
C ASN A 199 17.19 24.63 14.05
N ASN A 200 16.49 25.77 14.01
CA ASN A 200 16.47 26.72 15.13
C ASN A 200 15.81 26.10 16.37
N TYR A 201 14.73 25.33 16.19
CA TYR A 201 14.05 24.64 17.29
C TYR A 201 14.89 23.49 17.86
N ALA A 202 15.67 22.81 17.02
CA ALA A 202 16.53 21.70 17.40
C ALA A 202 17.91 22.14 17.94
N GLY A 203 18.28 23.42 17.81
CA GLY A 203 19.62 23.93 18.11
C GLY A 203 20.07 23.78 19.57
N ASP A 204 19.13 23.73 20.52
CA ASP A 204 19.42 23.48 21.94
C ASP A 204 19.45 21.97 22.29
N ILE A 205 19.11 21.10 21.34
CA ILE A 205 18.85 19.66 21.56
C ILE A 205 19.89 18.80 20.86
N THR A 206 20.28 19.15 19.64
CA THR A 206 21.31 18.45 18.87
C THR A 206 22.38 19.43 18.40
N SER A 207 23.62 18.95 18.35
CA SER A 207 24.72 19.70 17.73
C SER A 207 24.78 19.51 16.21
N ALA A 208 23.85 18.74 15.62
CA ALA A 208 23.78 18.55 14.18
C ALA A 208 23.11 19.76 13.53
N TRP A 209 23.85 20.44 12.65
CA TRP A 209 23.50 21.74 12.08
C TRP A 209 22.40 21.69 11.00
N SER A 210 21.98 20.51 10.54
CA SER A 210 21.03 20.36 9.43
C SER A 210 20.44 18.95 9.32
N LEU A 211 19.31 18.84 8.62
CA LEU A 211 18.66 17.55 8.34
C LEU A 211 19.57 16.61 7.53
N ASP A 212 20.31 17.11 6.55
CA ASP A 212 21.27 16.32 5.77
C ASP A 212 22.36 15.70 6.66
N ALA A 213 22.86 16.43 7.65
CA ALA A 213 23.83 15.90 8.61
C ALA A 213 23.22 14.83 9.51
N LEU A 214 21.94 14.99 9.90
CA LEU A 214 21.23 14.05 10.77
C LEU A 214 20.93 12.71 10.07
N ILE A 215 20.43 12.73 8.83
CA ILE A 215 20.03 11.51 8.11
C ILE A 215 21.22 10.62 7.73
N VAL A 216 22.45 11.14 7.67
CA VAL A 216 23.64 10.32 7.41
C VAL A 216 24.11 9.57 8.66
N LYS A 217 23.80 10.07 9.86
CA LYS A 217 24.33 9.53 11.14
C LYS A 217 24.08 8.03 11.34
N PRO A 218 22.92 7.43 11.00
CA PRO A 218 22.71 6.00 11.20
C PRO A 218 23.73 5.13 10.45
N THR A 219 24.02 5.47 9.20
CA THR A 219 25.03 4.73 8.43
C THR A 219 26.44 4.89 9.01
N GLN A 220 26.77 6.08 9.53
CA GLN A 220 28.03 6.32 10.22
C GLN A 220 28.11 5.58 11.56
N ARG A 221 27.00 5.53 12.31
CA ARG A 221 26.94 4.89 13.64
C ARG A 221 27.18 3.39 13.53
N LEU A 222 26.58 2.73 12.54
CA LEU A 222 26.78 1.31 12.27
C LEU A 222 28.27 0.95 12.14
N LEU A 223 29.03 1.77 11.40
CA LEU A 223 30.47 1.56 11.19
C LEU A 223 31.32 1.82 12.45
N LYS A 224 30.84 2.68 13.36
CA LYS A 224 31.57 2.99 14.61
C LYS A 224 31.47 1.89 15.65
N TYR A 225 30.45 1.03 15.62
CA TYR A 225 30.31 -0.03 16.62
C TYR A 225 31.49 -0.99 16.61
N SER A 226 31.96 -1.45 15.44
CA SER A 226 33.12 -2.36 15.38
C SER A 226 34.39 -1.72 15.93
N MET A 227 34.62 -0.42 15.68
CA MET A 227 35.76 0.32 16.23
C MET A 227 35.71 0.43 17.75
N LEU A 228 34.53 0.68 18.32
CA LEU A 228 34.33 0.79 19.77
C LEU A 228 34.49 -0.57 20.46
N ILE A 229 33.95 -1.65 19.86
CA ILE A 229 34.13 -3.01 20.38
C ILE A 229 35.61 -3.43 20.30
N GLU A 230 36.32 -3.10 19.21
CA GLU A 230 37.76 -3.33 19.10
C GLU A 230 38.56 -2.61 20.20
N GLY A 231 38.18 -1.36 20.53
CA GLY A 231 38.75 -0.62 21.65
C GLY A 231 38.51 -1.31 23.02
N LEU A 232 37.32 -1.87 23.23
CA LEU A 232 37.01 -2.67 24.43
C LEU A 232 37.84 -3.95 24.46
N ILE A 233 37.94 -4.68 23.35
CA ILE A 233 38.75 -5.88 23.20
C ILE A 233 40.20 -5.62 23.61
N LYS A 234 40.83 -4.58 23.06
CA LYS A 234 42.25 -4.22 23.35
C LYS A 234 42.52 -3.91 24.82
N THR A 235 41.48 -3.58 25.59
CA THR A 235 41.56 -3.15 26.99
C THR A 235 40.94 -4.16 27.96
N THR A 236 40.52 -5.32 27.45
CA THR A 236 39.91 -6.43 28.19
C THR A 236 40.89 -7.61 28.22
N PRO A 237 41.28 -8.13 29.40
CA PRO A 237 42.21 -9.25 29.48
C PRO A 237 41.53 -10.56 29.07
N GLU A 238 42.32 -11.56 28.65
CA GLU A 238 41.82 -12.82 28.09
C GLU A 238 40.93 -13.62 29.06
N ASP A 239 41.14 -13.47 30.36
CA ASP A 239 40.40 -14.16 31.43
C ASP A 239 39.13 -13.41 31.87
N HIS A 240 38.81 -12.28 31.24
CA HIS A 240 37.62 -11.50 31.56
C HIS A 240 36.34 -12.17 31.02
N PRO A 241 35.23 -12.26 31.79
CA PRO A 241 34.01 -12.95 31.36
C PRO A 241 33.38 -12.40 30.08
N ASP A 242 33.50 -11.09 29.83
CA ASP A 242 32.99 -10.42 28.62
C ASP A 242 33.95 -10.50 27.41
N ARG A 243 35.14 -11.09 27.54
CA ARG A 243 36.16 -11.10 26.45
C ARG A 243 35.65 -11.84 25.21
N GLU A 244 35.18 -13.07 25.41
CA GLU A 244 34.75 -13.96 24.33
C GLU A 244 33.53 -13.38 23.59
N THR A 245 32.54 -12.88 24.34
CA THR A 245 31.35 -12.23 23.80
C THR A 245 31.69 -10.96 23.03
N LEU A 246 32.66 -10.16 23.49
CA LEU A 246 33.14 -8.97 22.75
C LEU A 246 33.80 -9.35 21.42
N VAL A 247 34.62 -10.41 21.38
CA VAL A 247 35.26 -10.89 20.15
C VAL A 247 34.22 -11.38 19.15
N ALA A 248 33.27 -12.20 19.61
CA ALA A 248 32.16 -12.67 18.78
C ALA A 248 31.31 -11.50 18.25
N ALA A 249 30.96 -10.55 19.12
CA ALA A 249 30.20 -9.35 18.74
C ALA A 249 30.92 -8.52 17.67
N ASN A 250 32.24 -8.35 17.78
CA ASN A 250 33.01 -7.59 16.80
C ASN A 250 33.06 -8.29 15.43
N ALA A 251 33.23 -9.62 15.43
CA ALA A 251 33.22 -10.41 14.20
C ALA A 251 31.87 -10.29 13.47
N GLU A 252 30.76 -10.44 14.20
CA GLU A 252 29.42 -10.26 13.65
C GLU A 252 29.16 -8.82 13.18
N MET A 253 29.65 -7.82 13.92
CA MET A 253 29.50 -6.42 13.52
C MET A 253 30.26 -6.11 12.22
N LEU A 254 31.48 -6.65 12.05
CA LEU A 254 32.22 -6.53 10.80
C LEU A 254 31.51 -7.25 9.65
N ALA A 255 30.96 -8.44 9.89
CA ALA A 255 30.20 -9.19 8.91
C ALA A 255 28.92 -8.44 8.49
N LEU A 256 28.20 -7.85 9.44
CA LEU A 256 27.01 -7.03 9.17
C LEU A 256 27.36 -5.78 8.34
N CYS A 257 28.44 -5.06 8.68
CA CYS A 257 28.92 -3.94 7.86
C CYS A 257 29.22 -4.36 6.40
N ALA A 258 29.83 -5.54 6.22
CA ALA A 258 30.10 -6.08 4.89
C ALA A 258 28.80 -6.41 4.13
N ARG A 259 27.83 -7.10 4.78
CA ARG A 259 26.53 -7.44 4.18
C ARG A 259 25.74 -6.20 3.76
N VAL A 260 25.68 -5.18 4.61
CA VAL A 260 25.00 -3.91 4.29
C VAL A 260 25.66 -3.20 3.10
N ASN A 261 27.00 -3.18 3.06
CA ASN A 261 27.74 -2.55 1.97
C ASN A 261 27.58 -3.30 0.64
N GLU A 262 27.62 -4.64 0.67
CA GLU A 262 27.42 -5.48 -0.51
C GLU A 262 25.99 -5.33 -1.05
N SER A 263 24.97 -5.39 -0.17
CA SER A 263 23.57 -5.19 -0.54
C SER A 263 23.34 -3.83 -1.21
N LYS A 264 23.94 -2.76 -0.67
CA LYS A 264 23.89 -1.43 -1.27
C LYS A 264 24.57 -1.38 -2.65
N GLY A 265 25.76 -1.96 -2.77
CA GLY A 265 26.49 -2.01 -4.04
C GLY A 265 25.74 -2.79 -5.14
N GLN A 266 25.12 -3.91 -4.77
CA GLN A 266 24.27 -4.70 -5.66
C GLN A 266 23.04 -3.89 -6.10
N GLN A 267 22.38 -3.18 -5.18
CA GLN A 267 21.23 -2.32 -5.50
C GLN A 267 21.60 -1.18 -6.45
N GLU A 268 22.70 -0.47 -6.21
CA GLU A 268 23.19 0.60 -7.10
C GLU A 268 23.51 0.07 -8.51
N LEU A 269 24.10 -1.13 -8.59
CA LEU A 269 24.39 -1.78 -9.87
C LEU A 269 23.11 -2.15 -10.62
N VAL A 270 22.13 -2.71 -9.91
CA VAL A 270 20.80 -3.02 -10.46
C VAL A 270 20.09 -1.75 -10.93
N GLU A 271 20.16 -0.65 -10.19
CA GLU A 271 19.57 0.65 -10.57
C GLU A 271 20.24 1.27 -11.78
N LYS A 272 21.58 1.28 -11.83
CA LYS A 272 22.34 1.72 -13.00
C LYS A 272 21.96 0.93 -14.25
N VAL A 273 21.80 -0.38 -14.11
CA VAL A 273 21.36 -1.23 -15.21
C VAL A 273 19.89 -0.98 -15.55
N ALA A 274 19.00 -0.82 -14.57
CA ALA A 274 17.58 -0.54 -14.74
C ALA A 274 17.32 0.80 -15.45
N GLY A 275 18.08 1.84 -15.11
CA GLY A 275 17.95 3.21 -15.62
C GLY A 275 18.46 3.46 -17.04
N ARG A 276 19.21 2.53 -17.65
CA ARG A 276 19.72 2.62 -19.04
C ARG A 276 18.63 2.53 -20.15
N GLY A 277 17.36 2.85 -19.86
CA GLY A 277 16.26 2.85 -20.82
C GLY A 277 15.78 4.26 -21.18
N ARG A 278 15.62 4.55 -22.48
CA ARG A 278 14.96 5.78 -22.96
C ARG A 278 13.59 5.93 -22.27
N LYS A 279 13.34 7.10 -21.66
CA LYS A 279 12.05 7.49 -21.08
C LYS A 279 10.96 7.34 -22.16
N ALA A 280 10.06 6.39 -21.97
CA ALA A 280 8.84 6.29 -22.79
C ALA A 280 7.83 7.29 -22.25
N SER A 281 7.28 8.09 -23.16
CA SER A 281 6.33 9.18 -22.94
C SER A 281 4.99 8.70 -22.36
N ASP A 282 4.38 9.61 -21.59
CA ASP A 282 3.03 9.56 -21.02
C ASP A 282 1.98 8.80 -21.84
N SER A 283 1.34 7.79 -21.23
CA SER A 283 0.08 7.24 -21.71
C SER A 283 -1.08 7.82 -20.88
N LYS A 284 -1.62 8.95 -21.34
CA LYS A 284 -2.98 9.40 -21.00
C LYS A 284 -3.98 8.58 -21.83
N SER A 285 -4.66 7.62 -21.19
CA SER A 285 -6.06 7.21 -21.43
C SER A 285 -6.32 5.88 -20.72
N LEU A 286 -7.23 5.90 -19.74
CA LEU A 286 -7.57 4.77 -18.87
C LEU A 286 -8.50 3.72 -19.52
N ALA A 287 -8.78 3.82 -20.82
CA ALA A 287 -9.73 2.93 -21.51
C ALA A 287 -9.13 2.10 -22.67
N ALA A 288 -7.82 2.17 -22.92
CA ALA A 288 -7.20 1.57 -24.12
C ALA A 288 -6.19 0.40 -23.95
N PRO A 289 -5.77 -0.09 -22.75
CA PRO A 289 -4.82 -1.20 -22.70
C PRO A 289 -5.43 -2.60 -22.50
N PHE A 290 -6.75 -2.76 -22.39
CA PHE A 290 -7.34 -4.05 -22.02
C PHE A 290 -7.52 -5.04 -23.19
N SER A 291 -7.44 -4.60 -24.46
CA SER A 291 -7.83 -5.45 -25.61
C SER A 291 -6.70 -5.78 -26.60
N LYS A 292 -5.44 -5.42 -26.35
CA LYS A 292 -4.35 -5.55 -27.37
C LYS A 292 -3.19 -6.49 -27.04
N ALA A 293 -3.30 -7.33 -26.01
CA ALA A 293 -2.27 -8.30 -25.69
C ALA A 293 -2.69 -9.75 -25.99
N PHE A 294 -3.21 -10.02 -27.19
CA PHE A 294 -3.30 -11.40 -27.69
C PHE A 294 -3.16 -11.48 -29.20
N GLY A 295 -1.91 -11.65 -29.65
CA GLY A 295 -1.56 -11.98 -31.01
C GLY A 295 -0.38 -12.94 -30.97
N ARG A 296 -0.67 -14.23 -31.16
CA ARG A 296 0.27 -15.34 -31.41
C ARG A 296 1.61 -14.87 -31.99
N LYS A 297 2.72 -15.24 -31.34
CA LYS A 297 3.94 -15.57 -32.10
C LYS A 297 4.49 -16.93 -31.68
N LEU A 298 4.08 -17.87 -32.52
CA LEU A 298 4.63 -19.17 -32.81
C LEU A 298 6.15 -19.19 -32.61
N LYS A 299 6.58 -20.10 -31.75
CA LYS A 299 7.96 -20.52 -31.54
C LYS A 299 8.43 -21.15 -32.85
N GLN A 300 9.20 -20.43 -33.65
CA GLN A 300 9.90 -20.99 -34.80
C GLN A 300 11.34 -20.49 -34.84
N GLN A 301 12.22 -21.43 -34.47
CA GLN A 301 13.56 -21.65 -35.01
C GLN A 301 14.63 -20.55 -34.81
N ILE A 302 15.45 -20.74 -33.78
CA ILE A 302 16.91 -20.59 -33.92
C ILE A 302 17.52 -21.85 -33.29
N GLY A 303 18.08 -22.70 -34.13
CA GLY A 303 18.94 -23.80 -33.71
C GLY A 303 20.25 -23.23 -33.20
N LEU A 304 20.44 -23.28 -31.88
CA LEU A 304 21.71 -23.24 -31.15
C LEU A 304 21.44 -24.02 -29.86
N SER A 305 21.56 -25.35 -29.95
CA SER A 305 21.61 -26.22 -28.79
C SER A 305 22.88 -25.93 -27.98
N GLU A 306 22.77 -25.94 -26.66
CA GLU A 306 23.84 -25.85 -25.65
C GLU A 306 24.50 -24.47 -25.44
N THR A 307 23.74 -23.53 -24.86
CA THR A 307 24.37 -22.43 -24.10
C THR A 307 23.48 -21.93 -22.95
N SER A 308 22.72 -22.83 -22.32
CA SER A 308 21.94 -22.51 -21.11
C SER A 308 22.81 -22.71 -19.87
N VAL A 309 23.25 -21.62 -19.26
CA VAL A 309 23.47 -21.64 -17.82
C VAL A 309 22.10 -21.89 -17.20
N GLU A 310 21.86 -23.14 -16.80
CA GLU A 310 20.62 -23.53 -16.12
C GLU A 310 20.62 -22.91 -14.72
N ASP A 311 19.57 -22.17 -14.41
CA ASP A 311 19.34 -21.57 -13.10
C ASP A 311 17.96 -22.04 -12.63
N PRO A 312 17.84 -23.29 -12.14
CA PRO A 312 16.56 -23.90 -11.83
C PRO A 312 15.78 -23.13 -10.75
N ASP A 313 16.49 -22.50 -9.82
CA ASP A 313 15.89 -21.67 -8.78
C ASP A 313 15.21 -20.43 -9.39
N TYR A 314 15.92 -19.72 -10.26
CA TYR A 314 15.33 -18.56 -10.95
C TYR A 314 14.20 -18.99 -11.88
N ASP A 315 14.36 -20.10 -12.61
CA ASP A 315 13.36 -20.55 -13.57
C ASP A 315 12.04 -20.92 -12.88
N ALA A 316 12.11 -21.58 -11.72
CA ALA A 316 10.95 -21.85 -10.88
C ALA A 316 10.27 -20.54 -10.40
N ILE A 317 11.05 -19.54 -9.97
CA ILE A 317 10.55 -18.23 -9.52
C ILE A 317 9.92 -17.46 -10.69
N SER A 318 10.55 -17.47 -11.86
CA SER A 318 10.12 -16.78 -13.08
C SER A 318 8.86 -17.39 -13.68
N GLN A 319 8.73 -18.73 -13.66
CA GLN A 319 7.52 -19.40 -14.11
C GLN A 319 6.32 -19.03 -13.22
N LYS A 320 6.52 -19.02 -11.89
CA LYS A 320 5.51 -18.54 -10.94
C LYS A 320 5.14 -17.08 -11.20
N PHE A 321 6.10 -16.21 -11.53
CA PHE A 321 5.84 -14.81 -11.89
C PHE A 321 4.84 -14.68 -13.03
N GLY A 322 5.14 -15.35 -14.14
CA GLY A 322 4.34 -15.26 -15.36
C GLY A 322 2.92 -15.76 -15.16
N GLY A 323 2.76 -16.86 -14.40
CA GLY A 323 1.44 -17.41 -14.06
C GLY A 323 0.59 -16.46 -13.21
N HIS A 324 1.16 -15.89 -12.15
CA HIS A 324 0.43 -14.98 -11.26
C HIS A 324 0.05 -13.66 -11.92
N PHE A 325 0.93 -13.12 -12.75
CA PHE A 325 0.64 -11.90 -13.50
C PHE A 325 -0.56 -12.10 -14.45
N PHE A 326 -0.65 -13.28 -15.08
CA PHE A 326 -1.80 -13.63 -15.91
C PHE A 326 -3.09 -13.81 -15.09
N GLN A 327 -3.01 -14.44 -13.92
CA GLN A 327 -4.15 -14.57 -13.01
C GLN A 327 -4.69 -13.19 -12.59
N LEU A 328 -3.81 -12.21 -12.37
CA LEU A 328 -4.21 -10.85 -12.03
C LEU A 328 -5.05 -10.18 -13.14
N GLN A 329 -4.74 -10.46 -14.41
CA GLN A 329 -5.52 -9.97 -15.55
C GLN A 329 -6.92 -10.59 -15.58
N ILE A 330 -7.02 -11.89 -15.28
CA ILE A 330 -8.31 -12.58 -15.20
C ILE A 330 -9.17 -11.95 -14.12
N VAL A 331 -8.63 -11.77 -12.91
CA VAL A 331 -9.35 -11.16 -11.79
C VAL A 331 -9.86 -9.77 -12.15
N MET A 332 -9.03 -8.94 -12.79
CA MET A 332 -9.45 -7.60 -13.23
C MET A 332 -10.62 -7.65 -14.21
N ARG A 333 -10.53 -8.50 -15.23
CA ARG A 333 -11.60 -8.67 -16.22
C ARG A 333 -12.90 -9.17 -15.57
N ASP A 334 -12.79 -10.06 -14.59
CA ASP A 334 -13.95 -10.60 -13.89
C ASP A 334 -14.62 -9.54 -13.00
N VAL A 335 -13.85 -8.64 -12.37
CA VAL A 335 -14.38 -7.49 -11.61
C VAL A 335 -15.06 -6.48 -12.54
N GLU A 336 -14.46 -6.17 -13.68
CA GLU A 336 -15.06 -5.30 -14.71
C GLU A 336 -16.37 -5.90 -15.22
N LYS A 337 -16.37 -7.18 -15.56
CA LYS A 337 -17.57 -7.90 -16.00
C LYS A 337 -18.66 -7.86 -14.93
N TYR A 338 -18.33 -8.06 -13.65
CA TYR A 338 -19.30 -7.97 -12.58
C TYR A 338 -19.97 -6.58 -12.52
N VAL A 339 -19.20 -5.51 -12.66
CA VAL A 339 -19.75 -4.14 -12.66
C VAL A 339 -20.64 -3.90 -13.88
N ASP A 340 -20.27 -4.42 -15.05
CA ASP A 340 -21.06 -4.34 -16.27
C ASP A 340 -22.36 -5.15 -16.16
N ASP A 341 -22.32 -6.34 -15.55
CA ASP A 341 -23.50 -7.18 -15.32
C ASP A 341 -24.50 -6.49 -14.37
N VAL A 342 -24.01 -5.86 -13.29
CA VAL A 342 -24.85 -5.09 -12.36
C VAL A 342 -25.48 -3.87 -13.04
N GLN A 343 -24.74 -3.20 -13.92
CA GLN A 343 -25.28 -2.11 -14.73
C GLN A 343 -26.39 -2.62 -15.67
N ALA A 344 -26.12 -3.68 -16.41
CA ALA A 344 -27.06 -4.25 -17.36
C ALA A 344 -28.37 -4.68 -16.66
N TRP A 345 -28.26 -5.27 -15.46
CA TRP A 345 -29.42 -5.59 -14.64
C TRP A 345 -30.24 -4.34 -14.27
N MET A 346 -29.60 -3.25 -13.86
CA MET A 346 -30.30 -2.00 -13.55
C MET A 346 -30.92 -1.34 -14.78
N ASP A 347 -30.24 -1.40 -15.93
CA ASP A 347 -30.75 -0.86 -17.20
C ASP A 347 -32.06 -1.55 -17.60
N GLN A 348 -32.13 -2.89 -17.43
CA GLN A 348 -33.36 -3.65 -17.67
C GLN A 348 -34.50 -3.23 -16.73
N ASN A 349 -34.21 -3.01 -15.45
CA ASN A 349 -35.22 -2.57 -14.48
C ASN A 349 -35.75 -1.17 -14.81
N ILE A 350 -34.91 -0.29 -15.35
CA ILE A 350 -35.32 1.04 -15.79
C ILE A 350 -36.14 1.01 -17.05
N LEU A 351 -35.78 0.15 -18.00
CA LEU A 351 -36.60 -0.06 -19.17
C LEU A 351 -38.00 -0.48 -18.75
N LEU A 352 -38.12 -1.48 -17.86
CA LEU A 352 -39.41 -1.89 -17.31
C LEU A 352 -40.16 -0.75 -16.62
N ALA A 353 -39.49 0.03 -15.77
CA ALA A 353 -40.10 1.19 -15.12
C ALA A 353 -40.61 2.25 -16.12
N THR A 354 -39.88 2.45 -17.21
CA THR A 354 -40.24 3.42 -18.26
C THR A 354 -41.44 2.94 -19.08
N GLU A 355 -41.48 1.66 -19.42
CA GLU A 355 -42.63 1.05 -20.10
C GLU A 355 -43.89 1.08 -19.22
N LEU A 356 -43.76 0.82 -17.91
CA LEU A 356 -44.87 0.94 -16.96
C LEU A 356 -45.42 2.37 -16.88
N ASP A 357 -44.55 3.37 -16.76
CA ASP A 357 -44.98 4.79 -16.79
C ASP A 357 -45.69 5.12 -18.12
N GLY A 358 -45.16 4.66 -19.25
CA GLY A 358 -45.77 4.86 -20.57
C GLY A 358 -47.17 4.25 -20.67
N TRP A 359 -47.36 3.04 -20.14
CA TRP A 359 -48.67 2.39 -20.08
C TRP A 359 -49.70 3.16 -19.25
N LEU A 360 -49.28 3.70 -18.11
CA LEU A 360 -50.14 4.49 -17.22
C LEU A 360 -50.60 5.81 -17.85
N ASP A 361 -49.83 6.36 -18.78
CA ASP A 361 -50.15 7.62 -19.45
C ASP A 361 -51.11 7.45 -20.64
N ILE A 362 -51.29 6.22 -21.16
CA ILE A 362 -52.18 5.93 -22.31
C ILE A 362 -53.66 6.00 -21.92
N SER A 363 -54.03 5.50 -20.74
CA SER A 363 -55.42 5.50 -20.27
C SER A 363 -55.47 5.42 -18.74
N GLN A 364 -56.33 6.24 -18.12
CA GLN A 364 -56.61 6.11 -16.69
C GLN A 364 -57.37 4.81 -16.45
N GLY A 365 -56.73 3.88 -15.75
CA GLY A 365 -57.28 2.58 -15.41
C GLY A 365 -58.36 2.66 -14.33
N SER A 366 -59.09 1.56 -14.15
CA SER A 366 -60.11 1.43 -13.11
C SER A 366 -59.55 1.20 -11.70
N ALA A 367 -58.22 1.15 -11.55
CA ALA A 367 -57.53 0.73 -10.32
C ALA A 367 -56.42 1.71 -9.89
N PRO A 368 -56.76 2.89 -9.32
CA PRO A 368 -55.79 3.95 -8.99
C PRO A 368 -54.74 3.54 -7.95
N GLU A 369 -55.04 2.56 -7.10
CA GLU A 369 -54.10 2.01 -6.13
C GLU A 369 -52.93 1.26 -6.80
N LEU A 370 -53.21 0.53 -7.88
CA LEU A 370 -52.19 -0.20 -8.65
C LEU A 370 -51.29 0.78 -9.43
N GLU A 371 -51.90 1.81 -10.02
CA GLU A 371 -51.16 2.87 -10.72
C GLU A 371 -50.20 3.60 -9.77
N SER A 372 -50.65 3.90 -8.55
CA SER A 372 -49.80 4.50 -7.51
C SER A 372 -48.60 3.60 -7.17
N LYS A 373 -48.80 2.28 -7.05
CA LYS A 373 -47.72 1.32 -6.77
C LYS A 373 -46.69 1.27 -7.90
N TRP A 374 -47.14 1.24 -9.16
CA TRP A 374 -46.23 1.23 -10.32
C TRP A 374 -45.44 2.53 -10.45
N ARG A 375 -46.05 3.70 -10.20
CA ARG A 375 -45.33 4.97 -10.15
C ARG A 375 -44.30 5.02 -9.02
N LYS A 376 -44.65 4.52 -7.82
CA LYS A 376 -43.70 4.40 -6.69
C LYS A 376 -42.52 3.50 -7.07
N TYR A 377 -42.77 2.35 -7.71
CA TYR A 377 -41.72 1.46 -8.22
C TYR A 377 -40.78 2.19 -9.19
N ALA A 378 -41.34 2.89 -10.19
CA ALA A 378 -40.54 3.59 -11.20
C ALA A 378 -39.64 4.67 -10.59
N VAL A 379 -40.16 5.46 -9.63
CA VAL A 379 -39.37 6.46 -8.89
C VAL A 379 -38.25 5.80 -8.08
N THR A 380 -38.56 4.72 -7.35
CA THR A 380 -37.57 4.00 -6.53
C THR A 380 -36.44 3.41 -7.37
N ILE A 381 -36.76 2.75 -8.49
CA ILE A 381 -35.74 2.17 -9.38
C ILE A 381 -34.84 3.25 -9.99
N ARG A 382 -35.40 4.39 -10.41
CA ARG A 382 -34.61 5.53 -10.89
C ARG A 382 -33.67 6.05 -9.81
N GLN A 383 -34.14 6.15 -8.56
CA GLN A 383 -33.31 6.55 -7.42
C GLN A 383 -32.18 5.55 -7.15
N VAL A 384 -32.46 4.24 -7.17
CA VAL A 384 -31.46 3.18 -6.98
C VAL A 384 -30.37 3.25 -8.06
N MET A 385 -30.73 3.48 -9.33
CA MET A 385 -29.73 3.65 -10.38
C MET A 385 -28.91 4.93 -10.19
N GLN A 386 -29.55 6.07 -9.93
CA GLN A 386 -28.83 7.35 -9.90
C GLN A 386 -27.88 7.46 -8.72
N VAL A 387 -28.28 6.93 -7.56
CA VAL A 387 -27.52 7.08 -6.31
C VAL A 387 -26.80 5.79 -5.94
N CYS A 388 -27.54 4.72 -5.65
CA CYS A 388 -26.93 3.50 -5.09
C CYS A 388 -25.97 2.84 -6.09
N LEU A 389 -26.31 2.78 -7.39
CA LEU A 389 -25.46 2.14 -8.39
C LEU A 389 -24.19 2.95 -8.64
N THR A 390 -24.29 4.28 -8.66
CA THR A 390 -23.13 5.15 -8.87
C THR A 390 -22.17 5.07 -7.68
N GLU A 391 -22.69 5.06 -6.45
CA GLU A 391 -21.93 4.85 -5.23
C GLU A 391 -21.25 3.47 -5.21
N HIS A 392 -21.99 2.41 -5.53
CA HIS A 392 -21.46 1.04 -5.60
C HIS A 392 -20.33 0.92 -6.62
N LYS A 393 -20.51 1.47 -7.83
CA LYS A 393 -19.46 1.48 -8.86
C LYS A 393 -18.21 2.24 -8.40
N ALA A 394 -18.39 3.38 -7.73
CA ALA A 394 -17.28 4.16 -7.21
C ALA A 394 -16.52 3.39 -6.12
N GLU A 395 -17.24 2.72 -5.23
CA GLU A 395 -16.69 1.94 -4.12
C GLU A 395 -15.91 0.72 -4.63
N VAL A 396 -16.45 -0.07 -5.56
CA VAL A 396 -15.73 -1.18 -6.23
C VAL A 396 -14.48 -0.66 -6.95
N ARG A 397 -14.58 0.48 -7.65
CA ARG A 397 -13.44 1.06 -8.34
C ARG A 397 -12.34 1.48 -7.37
N GLN A 398 -12.70 2.11 -6.26
CA GLN A 398 -11.75 2.62 -5.27
C GLN A 398 -11.09 1.50 -4.46
N ASN A 399 -11.88 0.50 -4.03
CA ASN A 399 -11.44 -0.49 -3.05
C ASN A 399 -10.95 -1.82 -3.66
N VAL A 400 -11.19 -2.04 -4.95
CA VAL A 400 -10.79 -3.27 -5.67
C VAL A 400 -9.91 -2.91 -6.88
N VAL A 401 -10.43 -2.09 -7.81
CA VAL A 401 -9.74 -1.82 -9.09
C VAL A 401 -8.46 -1.00 -8.92
N GLN A 402 -8.51 0.13 -8.21
CA GLN A 402 -7.34 1.02 -8.01
C GLN A 402 -6.16 0.34 -7.28
N PRO A 403 -6.37 -0.44 -6.21
CA PRO A 403 -5.30 -1.22 -5.59
C PRO A 403 -4.64 -2.19 -6.57
N ILE A 404 -5.41 -2.91 -7.38
CA ILE A 404 -4.87 -3.85 -8.38
C ILE A 404 -4.10 -3.10 -9.48
N MET A 405 -4.61 -1.96 -9.96
CA MET A 405 -3.88 -1.12 -10.91
C MET A 405 -2.57 -0.57 -10.35
N THR A 406 -2.55 -0.23 -9.07
CA THR A 406 -1.34 0.23 -8.38
C THR A 406 -0.32 -0.91 -8.28
N LEU A 407 -0.77 -2.11 -7.90
CA LEU A 407 0.05 -3.31 -7.91
C LEU A 407 0.64 -3.58 -9.31
N TRP A 408 -0.15 -3.43 -10.38
CA TRP A 408 0.31 -3.62 -11.75
C TRP A 408 1.53 -2.76 -12.08
N LYS A 409 1.53 -1.48 -11.69
CA LYS A 409 2.67 -0.58 -11.89
C LYS A 409 3.94 -1.10 -11.21
N TYR A 410 3.81 -1.71 -10.02
CA TYR A 410 4.95 -2.30 -9.32
C TYR A 410 5.50 -3.56 -10.00
N HIS A 411 4.67 -4.30 -10.75
CA HIS A 411 5.11 -5.47 -11.53
C HIS A 411 5.91 -5.10 -12.80
N GLU A 412 5.83 -3.85 -13.29
CA GLU A 412 6.58 -3.42 -14.49
C GLU A 412 8.11 -3.45 -14.30
N ARG A 413 8.60 -3.01 -13.13
CA ARG A 413 10.05 -2.93 -12.86
C ARG A 413 10.67 -4.34 -12.86
N PRO A 414 10.14 -5.33 -12.11
CA PRO A 414 10.58 -6.72 -12.21
C PRO A 414 10.52 -7.28 -13.63
N GLN A 415 9.46 -7.04 -14.39
CA GLN A 415 9.37 -7.49 -15.79
C GLN A 415 10.50 -6.93 -16.67
N LYS A 416 10.81 -5.63 -16.51
CA LYS A 416 11.93 -4.99 -17.22
C LYS A 416 13.27 -5.62 -16.81
N LEU A 417 13.47 -5.94 -15.53
CA LEU A 417 14.68 -6.59 -15.02
C LEU A 417 14.81 -8.04 -15.53
N MET A 418 13.74 -8.83 -15.50
CA MET A 418 13.71 -10.19 -16.04
C MET A 418 14.06 -10.21 -17.54
N ASN A 419 13.54 -9.26 -18.30
CA ASN A 419 13.88 -9.09 -19.71
C ASN A 419 15.36 -8.70 -19.92
N LYS A 420 15.92 -7.87 -19.03
CA LYS A 420 17.36 -7.51 -19.06
C LYS A 420 18.25 -8.70 -18.72
N ARG A 421 17.90 -9.49 -17.69
CA ARG A 421 18.56 -10.76 -17.37
C ARG A 421 18.57 -11.69 -18.59
N LYS A 422 17.41 -11.90 -19.20
CA LYS A 422 17.25 -12.75 -20.39
C LYS A 422 18.13 -12.30 -21.56
N LYS A 423 18.26 -10.99 -21.79
CA LYS A 423 19.12 -10.44 -22.85
C LYS A 423 20.62 -10.64 -22.58
N ARG A 424 21.03 -10.68 -21.31
CA ARG A 424 22.43 -10.77 -20.88
C ARG A 424 22.91 -12.20 -20.62
N LEU A 425 21.98 -13.15 -20.51
CA LEU A 425 22.28 -14.56 -20.32
C LEU A 425 23.31 -15.12 -21.33
N PRO A 426 23.25 -14.83 -22.64
CA PRO A 426 24.23 -15.37 -23.59
C PRO A 426 25.66 -14.84 -23.36
N GLU A 427 25.80 -13.59 -22.92
CA GLU A 427 27.08 -12.95 -22.62
C GLU A 427 27.66 -13.50 -21.32
N TYR A 428 26.81 -13.74 -20.31
CA TYR A 428 27.20 -14.41 -19.07
C TYR A 428 27.63 -15.86 -19.30
N SER A 429 26.94 -16.62 -20.16
CA SER A 429 27.37 -17.98 -20.50
C SER A 429 28.76 -18.00 -21.14
N LYS A 430 29.08 -17.00 -21.99
CA LYS A 430 30.43 -16.85 -22.56
C LYS A 430 31.48 -16.53 -21.51
N TYR A 431 31.17 -15.63 -20.57
CA TYR A 431 32.04 -15.33 -19.42
C TYR A 431 32.34 -16.60 -18.61
N ARG A 432 31.30 -17.35 -18.26
CA ARG A 432 31.42 -18.58 -17.47
C ARG A 432 32.26 -19.63 -18.19
N ASN A 433 31.97 -19.90 -19.46
CA ASN A 433 32.75 -20.83 -20.26
C ASN A 433 34.21 -20.39 -20.41
N ALA A 434 34.49 -19.09 -20.56
CA ALA A 434 35.86 -18.58 -20.61
C ALA A 434 36.60 -18.80 -19.28
N LYS A 435 35.92 -18.56 -18.15
CA LYS A 435 36.44 -18.79 -16.79
C LYS A 435 36.70 -20.27 -16.52
N ASP A 436 35.78 -21.15 -16.91
CA ASP A 436 35.89 -22.60 -16.76
C ASP A 436 37.02 -23.18 -17.63
N CYS A 437 37.27 -22.60 -18.81
CA CYS A 437 38.42 -22.91 -19.67
C CYS A 437 39.74 -22.26 -19.22
N GLY A 438 39.78 -21.57 -18.08
CA GLY A 438 40.97 -20.90 -17.55
C GLY A 438 41.46 -19.69 -18.35
N ALA A 439 40.64 -19.18 -19.30
CA ALA A 439 40.95 -17.97 -20.05
C ALA A 439 40.66 -16.73 -19.20
N LYS A 440 41.50 -15.69 -19.30
CA LYS A 440 41.24 -14.39 -18.66
C LYS A 440 40.14 -13.66 -19.46
N PRO A 441 38.95 -13.44 -18.90
CA PRO A 441 37.90 -12.67 -19.57
C PRO A 441 38.35 -11.22 -19.72
N ASP A 442 37.92 -10.55 -20.78
CA ASP A 442 38.14 -9.11 -20.92
C ASP A 442 37.31 -8.34 -19.88
N LYS A 443 37.82 -7.17 -19.46
CA LYS A 443 37.21 -6.32 -18.43
C LYS A 443 35.73 -6.00 -18.71
N LYS A 444 35.37 -5.86 -19.99
CA LYS A 444 33.99 -5.58 -20.40
C LYS A 444 33.06 -6.78 -20.19
N THR A 445 33.53 -8.00 -20.47
CA THR A 445 32.77 -9.22 -20.22
C THR A 445 32.65 -9.53 -18.73
N GLU A 446 33.67 -9.20 -17.94
CA GLU A 446 33.62 -9.27 -16.48
C GLU A 446 32.61 -8.27 -15.89
N GLU A 447 32.58 -7.02 -16.37
CA GLU A 447 31.55 -6.04 -15.98
C GLU A 447 30.13 -6.52 -16.34
N VAL A 448 29.92 -7.10 -17.52
CA VAL A 448 28.61 -7.66 -17.91
C VAL A 448 28.22 -8.85 -17.03
N ALA A 449 29.18 -9.66 -16.61
CA ALA A 449 28.93 -10.78 -15.71
C ALA A 449 28.52 -10.34 -14.32
N LEU A 450 29.23 -9.36 -13.73
CA LEU A 450 28.84 -8.74 -12.46
C LEU A 450 27.45 -8.11 -12.53
N GLU A 451 27.15 -7.39 -13.62
CA GLU A 451 25.82 -6.83 -13.82
C GLU A 451 24.74 -7.93 -13.98
N PHE A 452 25.05 -9.09 -14.58
CA PHE A 452 24.11 -10.23 -14.66
C PHE A 452 23.88 -10.85 -13.28
N GLU A 453 24.94 -11.11 -12.52
CA GLU A 453 24.88 -11.72 -11.19
C GLU A 453 24.07 -10.85 -10.22
N ALA A 454 24.28 -9.53 -10.23
CA ALA A 454 23.51 -8.61 -9.40
C ALA A 454 22.01 -8.60 -9.76
N ILE A 455 21.67 -8.58 -11.06
CA ILE A 455 20.25 -8.68 -11.48
C ILE A 455 19.66 -10.04 -11.08
N ASN A 456 20.42 -11.11 -11.24
CA ASN A 456 19.95 -12.46 -10.90
C ASN A 456 19.68 -12.61 -9.40
N ALA A 457 20.60 -12.14 -8.56
CA ALA A 457 20.45 -12.14 -7.10
C ALA A 457 19.25 -11.31 -6.65
N SER A 458 19.14 -10.06 -7.11
CA SER A 458 17.99 -9.20 -6.79
C SER A 458 16.66 -9.81 -7.24
N LEU A 459 16.58 -10.39 -8.44
CA LEU A 459 15.34 -11.05 -8.88
C LEU A 459 14.98 -12.27 -8.02
N LYS A 460 15.96 -13.06 -7.59
CA LYS A 460 15.72 -14.22 -6.71
C LYS A 460 15.22 -13.78 -5.33
N GLU A 461 15.65 -12.64 -4.83
CA GLU A 461 15.23 -12.11 -3.53
C GLU A 461 13.89 -11.35 -3.58
N ASP A 462 13.71 -10.49 -4.58
CA ASP A 462 12.60 -9.54 -4.65
C ASP A 462 11.30 -10.17 -5.15
N LEU A 463 11.37 -11.08 -6.13
CA LEU A 463 10.18 -11.70 -6.72
C LEU A 463 9.35 -12.48 -5.68
N PRO A 464 9.94 -13.34 -4.81
CA PRO A 464 9.19 -14.00 -3.75
C PRO A 464 8.48 -13.03 -2.79
N LYS A 465 9.14 -11.94 -2.39
CA LYS A 465 8.57 -10.90 -1.51
C LYS A 465 7.38 -10.22 -2.19
N LEU A 466 7.52 -9.88 -3.47
CA LEU A 466 6.45 -9.30 -4.26
C LEU A 466 5.23 -10.24 -4.36
N TYR A 467 5.42 -11.55 -4.48
CA TYR A 467 4.31 -12.51 -4.49
C TYR A 467 3.57 -12.57 -3.17
N ALA A 468 4.31 -12.68 -2.07
CA ALA A 468 3.70 -12.74 -0.74
C ALA A 468 2.82 -11.51 -0.49
N LYS A 469 3.32 -10.32 -0.85
CA LYS A 469 2.59 -9.06 -0.75
C LYS A 469 1.43 -8.96 -1.73
N THR A 470 1.61 -9.42 -2.98
CA THR A 470 0.54 -9.49 -4.00
C THR A 470 -0.62 -10.32 -3.48
N LYS A 471 -0.35 -11.51 -2.94
CA LYS A 471 -1.39 -12.39 -2.38
C LYS A 471 -2.20 -11.68 -1.30
N THR A 472 -1.54 -11.07 -0.32
CA THR A 472 -2.21 -10.34 0.76
C THR A 472 -3.10 -9.21 0.24
N LEU A 473 -2.65 -8.48 -0.78
CA LEU A 473 -3.43 -7.41 -1.38
C LEU A 473 -4.67 -7.95 -2.11
N ILE A 474 -4.53 -9.03 -2.88
CA ILE A 474 -5.65 -9.63 -3.62
C ILE A 474 -6.67 -10.25 -2.66
N ASP A 475 -6.23 -10.88 -1.58
CA ASP A 475 -7.13 -11.39 -0.53
C ASP A 475 -7.93 -10.25 0.11
N ALA A 476 -7.32 -9.07 0.31
CA ALA A 476 -8.02 -7.88 0.79
C ALA A 476 -9.00 -7.33 -0.26
N CYS A 477 -8.60 -7.23 -1.53
CA CYS A 477 -9.47 -6.78 -2.62
C CYS A 477 -10.70 -7.70 -2.79
N HIS A 478 -10.51 -9.01 -2.65
CA HIS A 478 -11.61 -9.97 -2.70
C HIS A 478 -12.60 -9.76 -1.54
N LYS A 479 -12.10 -9.60 -0.31
CA LYS A 479 -12.97 -9.28 0.85
C LYS A 479 -13.72 -7.98 0.67
N ASN A 480 -13.04 -6.95 0.15
CA ASN A 480 -13.67 -5.67 -0.17
C ASN A 480 -14.79 -5.87 -1.19
N LEU A 481 -14.55 -6.61 -2.28
CA LEU A 481 -15.59 -6.87 -3.29
C LEU A 481 -16.82 -7.57 -2.71
N VAL A 482 -16.64 -8.55 -1.82
CA VAL A 482 -17.76 -9.23 -1.15
C VAL A 482 -18.52 -8.25 -0.25
N TRP A 483 -17.81 -7.37 0.45
CA TRP A 483 -18.43 -6.32 1.26
C TRP A 483 -19.19 -5.28 0.41
N SER A 484 -18.62 -4.89 -0.73
CA SER A 484 -19.27 -4.05 -1.74
C SER A 484 -20.58 -4.67 -2.21
N GLN A 485 -20.55 -5.96 -2.58
CA GLN A 485 -21.72 -6.73 -2.99
C GLN A 485 -22.78 -6.75 -1.90
N PHE A 486 -22.40 -7.07 -0.66
CA PHE A 486 -23.33 -7.08 0.47
C PHE A 486 -24.00 -5.71 0.67
N THR A 487 -23.22 -4.63 0.61
CA THR A 487 -23.71 -3.26 0.79
C THR A 487 -24.66 -2.86 -0.35
N TRP A 488 -24.31 -3.22 -1.58
CA TRP A 488 -25.16 -3.01 -2.76
C TRP A 488 -26.51 -3.69 -2.63
N TYR A 489 -26.53 -5.01 -2.40
CA TYR A 489 -27.77 -5.76 -2.28
C TYR A 489 -28.61 -5.32 -1.09
N SER A 490 -27.98 -4.98 0.04
CA SER A 490 -28.67 -4.43 1.21
C SER A 490 -29.32 -3.09 0.92
N SER A 491 -28.63 -2.20 0.18
CA SER A 491 -29.16 -0.89 -0.22
C SER A 491 -30.33 -1.04 -1.19
N CYS A 492 -30.19 -1.91 -2.19
CA CYS A 492 -31.29 -2.24 -3.11
C CYS A 492 -32.50 -2.78 -2.34
N TYR A 493 -32.29 -3.72 -1.41
CA TYR A 493 -33.35 -4.29 -0.59
C TYR A 493 -34.07 -3.21 0.23
N GLN A 494 -33.35 -2.38 0.98
CA GLN A 494 -33.95 -1.31 1.80
C GLN A 494 -34.77 -0.32 0.97
N LYS A 495 -34.32 0.01 -0.24
CA LYS A 495 -35.04 0.92 -1.14
C LYS A 495 -36.27 0.27 -1.76
N LEU A 496 -36.16 -0.97 -2.21
CA LEU A 496 -37.26 -1.71 -2.83
C LEU A 496 -38.31 -2.15 -1.82
N GLN A 497 -37.92 -2.40 -0.57
CA GLN A 497 -38.84 -2.83 0.49
C GLN A 497 -40.00 -1.84 0.67
N THR A 498 -39.76 -0.52 0.58
CA THR A 498 -40.82 0.49 0.73
C THR A 498 -41.89 0.45 -0.37
N VAL A 499 -41.57 -0.16 -1.51
CA VAL A 499 -42.49 -0.39 -2.64
C VAL A 499 -43.23 -1.72 -2.47
N ILE A 500 -42.59 -2.69 -1.81
CA ILE A 500 -43.04 -4.08 -1.67
C ILE A 500 -43.85 -4.31 -0.38
N ASP A 501 -43.66 -3.51 0.68
CA ASP A 501 -44.30 -3.68 2.00
C ASP A 501 -45.85 -3.59 1.97
N ASP A 502 -46.44 -2.90 0.97
CA ASP A 502 -47.89 -2.91 0.72
C ASP A 502 -48.43 -4.29 0.26
N VAL A 503 -47.54 -5.25 -0.05
CA VAL A 503 -47.87 -6.65 -0.45
C VAL A 503 -47.30 -7.68 0.54
N GLN A 504 -46.19 -7.36 1.22
CA GLN A 504 -45.48 -8.29 2.11
C GLN A 504 -45.80 -8.17 3.61
N SER A 505 -46.45 -7.10 4.08
CA SER A 505 -46.80 -6.96 5.50
C SER A 505 -47.69 -8.10 6.04
N GLU A 506 -48.42 -8.81 5.17
CA GLU A 506 -49.22 -9.99 5.50
C GLU A 506 -48.64 -11.34 5.00
N ARG A 507 -47.60 -11.32 4.15
CA ARG A 507 -47.09 -12.53 3.47
C ARG A 507 -45.63 -12.81 3.83
N THR A 508 -45.41 -13.76 4.73
CA THR A 508 -44.06 -14.24 5.09
C THR A 508 -43.49 -15.14 3.99
N LEU A 509 -42.59 -14.62 3.16
CA LEU A 509 -41.79 -15.37 2.18
C LEU A 509 -40.67 -16.17 2.86
N LYS A 510 -41.02 -17.13 3.72
CA LYS A 510 -40.05 -17.95 4.48
C LYS A 510 -39.40 -19.06 3.65
N GLY A 511 -40.04 -19.47 2.55
CA GLY A 511 -39.61 -20.52 1.63
C GLY A 511 -38.77 -20.04 0.45
N GLY A 512 -38.43 -18.75 0.35
CA GLY A 512 -37.60 -18.23 -0.74
C GLY A 512 -38.36 -18.12 -2.07
N LEU A 513 -37.76 -18.60 -3.17
CA LEU A 513 -38.31 -18.43 -4.53
C LEU A 513 -39.64 -19.18 -4.73
N ASP A 514 -39.81 -20.34 -4.11
CA ASP A 514 -41.02 -21.18 -4.26
C ASP A 514 -42.27 -20.47 -3.68
N ASP A 515 -42.11 -19.76 -2.57
CA ASP A 515 -43.19 -18.94 -1.99
C ASP A 515 -43.58 -17.78 -2.92
N VAL A 516 -42.59 -17.16 -3.59
CA VAL A 516 -42.83 -16.07 -4.55
C VAL A 516 -43.58 -16.59 -5.78
N VAL A 517 -43.14 -17.73 -6.34
CA VAL A 517 -43.77 -18.34 -7.52
C VAL A 517 -45.19 -18.79 -7.19
N SER A 518 -45.39 -19.51 -6.08
CA SER A 518 -46.72 -19.97 -5.67
C SER A 518 -47.67 -18.81 -5.41
N THR A 519 -47.17 -17.71 -4.83
CA THR A 519 -47.95 -16.50 -4.60
C THR A 519 -48.35 -15.84 -5.91
N PHE A 520 -47.38 -15.66 -6.82
CA PHE A 520 -47.64 -15.09 -8.14
C PHE A 520 -48.65 -15.93 -8.93
N GLU A 521 -48.50 -17.25 -8.97
CA GLU A 521 -49.43 -18.15 -9.66
C GLU A 521 -50.85 -18.04 -9.09
N SER A 522 -51.00 -17.95 -7.77
CA SER A 522 -52.30 -17.77 -7.13
C SER A 522 -52.97 -16.46 -7.56
N ASP A 523 -52.23 -15.34 -7.54
CA ASP A 523 -52.76 -14.03 -7.89
C ASP A 523 -53.00 -13.92 -9.42
N TYR A 524 -52.13 -14.54 -10.23
CA TYR A 524 -52.19 -14.52 -11.69
C TYR A 524 -53.37 -15.32 -12.26
N ARG A 525 -53.81 -16.41 -11.60
CA ARG A 525 -54.98 -17.21 -12.05
C ARG A 525 -56.23 -16.37 -12.28
N SER A 526 -56.45 -15.34 -11.47
CA SER A 526 -57.61 -14.44 -11.64
C SER A 526 -57.47 -13.55 -12.87
N VAL A 527 -56.24 -13.12 -13.19
CA VAL A 527 -55.92 -12.34 -14.39
C VAL A 527 -55.99 -13.22 -15.63
N GLU A 528 -55.49 -14.45 -15.55
CA GLU A 528 -55.54 -15.46 -16.62
C GLU A 528 -57.00 -15.77 -17.00
N ALA A 529 -57.88 -15.99 -16.01
CA ALA A 529 -59.30 -16.20 -16.25
C ALA A 529 -59.99 -14.99 -16.92
N GLU A 530 -59.57 -13.75 -16.60
CA GLU A 530 -60.08 -12.55 -17.25
C GLU A 530 -59.60 -12.43 -18.69
N LEU A 531 -58.32 -12.75 -18.95
CA LEU A 531 -57.76 -12.79 -20.30
C LEU A 531 -58.48 -13.83 -21.17
N GLU A 532 -58.73 -15.03 -20.64
CA GLU A 532 -59.51 -16.06 -21.33
C GLU A 532 -60.95 -15.60 -21.62
N ARG A 533 -61.58 -14.87 -20.69
CA ARG A 533 -62.90 -14.27 -20.92
C ARG A 533 -62.85 -13.26 -22.07
N ILE A 534 -61.89 -12.34 -22.06
CA ILE A 534 -61.72 -11.34 -23.11
C ILE A 534 -61.45 -12.00 -24.46
N GLU A 535 -60.58 -13.02 -24.49
CA GLU A 535 -60.28 -13.78 -25.70
C GLU A 535 -61.53 -14.49 -26.25
N THR A 536 -62.33 -15.09 -25.36
CA THR A 536 -63.61 -15.71 -25.72
C THR A 536 -64.59 -14.69 -26.29
N VAL A 537 -64.69 -13.50 -25.69
CA VAL A 537 -65.54 -12.41 -26.20
C VAL A 537 -65.06 -11.93 -27.57
N MET A 538 -63.74 -11.75 -27.76
CA MET A 538 -63.17 -11.36 -29.06
C MET A 538 -63.39 -12.43 -30.13
N ARG A 539 -63.25 -13.72 -29.78
CA ARG A 539 -63.52 -14.84 -30.67
C ARG A 539 -65.00 -14.86 -31.09
N ASN A 540 -65.90 -14.70 -30.13
CA ASN A 540 -67.34 -14.65 -30.39
C ASN A 540 -67.73 -13.43 -31.25
N LEU A 541 -67.13 -12.26 -31.01
CA LEU A 541 -67.35 -11.06 -31.84
C LEU A 541 -66.88 -11.28 -33.29
N LYS A 542 -65.74 -11.95 -33.47
CA LYS A 542 -65.20 -12.30 -34.78
C LYS A 542 -66.10 -13.30 -35.50
N GLU A 543 -66.62 -14.30 -34.80
CA GLU A 543 -67.59 -15.25 -35.33
C GLU A 543 -68.92 -14.56 -35.70
N MET A 544 -69.45 -13.67 -34.84
CA MET A 544 -70.66 -12.89 -35.14
C MET A 544 -70.48 -11.96 -36.34
N ALA A 545 -69.31 -11.35 -36.52
CA ALA A 545 -68.99 -10.56 -37.71
C ALA A 545 -68.99 -11.41 -38.99
N THR A 546 -68.63 -12.70 -38.91
CA THR A 546 -68.73 -13.63 -40.04
C THR A 546 -70.15 -14.14 -40.32
N PHE A 547 -71.07 -14.03 -39.35
CA PHE A 547 -72.48 -14.44 -39.49
C PHE A 547 -73.46 -13.30 -39.79
N SER A 548 -73.00 -12.05 -39.93
CA SER A 548 -73.88 -10.94 -40.31
C SER A 548 -74.40 -11.12 -41.75
N PRO A 549 -75.71 -11.35 -41.97
CA PRO A 549 -76.26 -11.37 -43.32
C PRO A 549 -76.32 -9.93 -43.81
N ALA A 550 -75.72 -9.65 -44.95
CA ALA A 550 -75.94 -8.43 -45.68
C ALA A 550 -77.46 -8.27 -45.95
N ALA A 551 -78.14 -7.52 -45.10
CA ALA A 551 -79.51 -7.10 -45.34
C ALA A 551 -79.48 -6.06 -46.46
N THR A 552 -80.06 -6.47 -47.57
CA THR A 552 -80.29 -5.71 -48.78
C THR A 552 -81.12 -4.45 -48.48
N TYR A 553 -80.51 -3.28 -48.60
CA TYR A 553 -81.22 -2.06 -48.98
C TYR A 553 -80.48 -1.45 -50.16
N SER A 554 -80.97 -1.78 -51.36
CA SER A 554 -80.65 -1.10 -52.60
C SER A 554 -81.56 0.12 -52.77
N THR A 555 -80.90 1.22 -53.16
CA THR A 555 -81.32 2.27 -54.12
C THR A 555 -82.37 3.31 -53.72
N ASP A 556 -81.89 4.56 -53.88
CA ASP A 556 -82.54 5.81 -54.29
C ASP A 556 -83.34 6.58 -53.24
N ASP A 557 -83.33 7.92 -53.17
CA ASP A 557 -82.48 9.03 -53.64
C ASP A 557 -83.11 10.28 -52.94
N PHE A 558 -82.50 11.46 -53.09
CA PHE A 558 -82.81 12.79 -52.52
C PHE A 558 -82.05 13.13 -51.22
N SER A 559 -80.90 13.81 -51.27
CA SER A 559 -80.56 15.13 -51.85
C SER A 559 -80.40 16.20 -50.75
N MET A 560 -79.15 16.60 -50.51
CA MET A 560 -78.78 18.02 -50.61
C MET A 560 -77.35 18.18 -51.19
N LYS A 561 -77.36 18.72 -52.41
CA LYS A 561 -76.30 19.23 -53.33
C LYS A 561 -75.09 19.90 -52.63
N ARG A 562 -73.83 19.50 -52.91
CA ARG A 562 -72.87 19.85 -54.02
C ARG A 562 -72.16 21.22 -53.86
N PRO A 563 -70.96 21.50 -54.46
CA PRO A 563 -69.96 20.61 -55.11
C PRO A 563 -68.47 20.94 -54.79
N SER A 564 -67.54 20.03 -55.15
CA SER A 564 -66.21 20.44 -55.65
C SER A 564 -65.75 19.53 -56.79
N THR A 565 -65.08 20.15 -57.76
CA THR A 565 -64.80 19.66 -59.10
C THR A 565 -63.43 18.98 -59.21
N PHE A 566 -63.40 17.90 -60.00
CA PHE A 566 -62.34 17.47 -60.92
C PHE A 566 -61.08 16.72 -60.38
N GLY A 567 -60.82 15.54 -60.96
CA GLY A 567 -59.43 15.08 -61.19
C GLY A 567 -59.06 13.60 -60.99
N SER A 568 -59.75 12.66 -61.66
CA SER A 568 -59.32 11.26 -61.94
C SER A 568 -57.89 11.21 -62.57
N SER A 569 -57.05 10.16 -62.50
CA SER A 569 -57.28 8.84 -63.13
C SER A 569 -56.06 7.88 -63.10
N LYS A 570 -56.29 6.62 -62.69
CA LYS A 570 -56.01 5.28 -63.33
C LYS A 570 -54.61 5.01 -63.97
N ARG A 571 -54.01 3.80 -63.91
CA ARG A 571 -54.48 2.54 -64.56
C ARG A 571 -53.57 1.28 -64.33
N THR A 572 -54.21 0.09 -64.15
CA THR A 572 -53.91 -1.32 -64.61
C THR A 572 -52.59 -2.06 -64.27
N GLN A 573 -52.60 -3.25 -63.60
CA GLN A 573 -52.73 -4.68 -64.07
C GLN A 573 -51.67 -5.10 -65.13
N SER A 574 -50.99 -6.27 -65.17
CA SER A 574 -50.91 -7.57 -64.44
C SER A 574 -49.76 -8.41 -65.06
N ILE A 575 -49.47 -9.61 -64.51
CA ILE A 575 -48.85 -10.83 -65.11
C ILE A 575 -47.45 -11.28 -64.62
N ASN A 576 -47.43 -12.60 -64.40
CA ASN A 576 -46.46 -13.55 -63.86
C ASN A 576 -45.07 -13.65 -64.50
N SER A 577 -44.25 -14.41 -63.75
CA SER A 577 -43.33 -15.49 -64.13
C SER A 577 -41.82 -15.24 -64.22
N ASP A 578 -41.17 -16.02 -63.35
CA ASP A 578 -39.96 -16.83 -63.53
C ASP A 578 -38.55 -16.27 -63.32
N GLN A 579 -37.88 -16.98 -62.39
CA GLN A 579 -36.49 -17.46 -62.42
C GLN A 579 -35.43 -16.43 -62.83
N SER A 580 -34.43 -16.13 -62.00
CA SER A 580 -33.27 -17.03 -61.86
C SER A 580 -32.34 -16.59 -60.73
N VAL A 581 -31.79 -17.60 -60.05
CA VAL A 581 -30.62 -17.56 -59.16
C VAL A 581 -29.36 -17.22 -59.95
N VAL A 582 -28.51 -16.30 -59.47
CA VAL A 582 -27.04 -16.41 -59.59
C VAL A 582 -26.36 -15.79 -58.35
N ILE A 583 -25.46 -16.59 -57.79
CA ILE A 583 -24.61 -16.42 -56.61
C ILE A 583 -23.30 -15.72 -57.05
N ILE A 584 -22.58 -15.08 -56.10
CA ILE A 584 -21.11 -15.20 -55.85
C ILE A 584 -20.40 -13.84 -55.55
N ASN A 585 -19.92 -13.77 -54.30
CA ASN A 585 -18.66 -13.24 -53.74
C ASN A 585 -18.10 -11.84 -54.08
N THR A 586 -17.95 -11.03 -53.01
CA THR A 586 -16.75 -10.31 -52.47
C THR A 586 -15.49 -10.17 -53.37
N PRO A 587 -14.63 -9.12 -53.27
CA PRO A 587 -14.22 -8.47 -52.01
C PRO A 587 -13.83 -6.96 -52.05
N ASP A 588 -13.58 -6.40 -50.85
CA ASP A 588 -12.75 -5.21 -50.51
C ASP A 588 -11.34 -5.29 -51.17
N PRO A 589 -10.42 -4.27 -51.27
CA PRO A 589 -10.25 -3.12 -50.36
C PRO A 589 -9.62 -1.79 -50.89
N SER A 590 -9.65 -0.77 -50.02
CA SER A 590 -8.63 0.29 -49.83
C SER A 590 -8.27 1.28 -50.96
N GLN A 591 -8.50 2.58 -50.73
CA GLN A 591 -7.43 3.59 -50.49
C GLN A 591 -7.94 5.05 -50.51
N ARG A 592 -7.40 5.85 -49.57
CA ARG A 592 -7.16 7.32 -49.61
C ARG A 592 -8.39 8.24 -49.48
N THR A 593 -8.39 9.41 -48.81
CA THR A 593 -7.44 10.21 -47.99
C THR A 593 -8.24 11.41 -47.45
N SER A 594 -7.94 11.84 -46.22
CA SER A 594 -7.98 13.22 -45.69
C SER A 594 -9.18 14.15 -45.96
N ALA A 595 -9.86 14.58 -44.88
CA ALA A 595 -10.07 16.01 -44.57
C ALA A 595 -10.68 16.19 -43.15
N SER A 596 -10.12 17.15 -42.42
CA SER A 596 -10.52 17.69 -41.12
C SER A 596 -11.73 18.63 -41.26
N PHE A 597 -12.63 18.69 -40.27
CA PHE A 597 -13.42 19.88 -39.85
C PHE A 597 -14.29 19.58 -38.59
N PRO A 598 -14.83 20.59 -37.87
CA PRO A 598 -14.46 20.87 -36.48
C PRO A 598 -15.58 20.62 -35.45
N ALA A 599 -15.19 20.75 -34.18
CA ALA A 599 -16.05 20.85 -33.01
C ALA A 599 -16.92 22.12 -33.03
N LEU A 600 -18.12 22.01 -32.44
CA LEU A 600 -18.96 23.06 -31.83
C LEU A 600 -20.18 22.37 -31.17
N PRO A 601 -20.84 22.99 -30.17
CA PRO A 601 -20.39 23.95 -29.18
C PRO A 601 -20.10 23.32 -27.80
#